data_AF-A0A0H2RY45-F1
#
_entry.id   AF-A0A0H2RY45-F1
#
_cell.length_a   1.000
_cell.length_b   1.000
_cell.length_c   1.000
_cell.angle_alpha   90.00
_cell.angle_beta   90.00
_cell.angle_gamma   90.00
#
_symmetry.space_group_name_H-M   'P 1'
#
loop_
_entity.id
_entity.type
_entity.pdbx_description
1 polymer ?
#
loop_
_entity_poly.entity_id
_entity_poly.type
_entity_poly.pdbx_seq_one_letter_code
_entity_poly.pdbx_strand_id
1 'polypeptide(L)'
;MEFSDFIMAGDYGAPLFGTTRVGCQLPLLFAAFRANAAVLLPTLYFVCSGFSTGRVLNFGIDVPPDCLRTLLIGRDMQRHCFIMLATYLVGRLRRGLRQGICSEENPCLKFKLHLKSGVLISMFFSTQSGFAIARSIITPICDACGHYVGNEIDKWRKAMWEDVPRDFNLPEWSILREELVALTRS
;
A
#
# COMPACT_ATOMS: atom_id res chain seq x y z
N MET A 1 -13.36 4.45 -3.68
CA MET A 1 -12.32 4.13 -4.68
C MET A 1 -11.95 2.69 -4.47
N GLU A 2 -11.95 1.87 -5.52
CA GLU A 2 -11.66 0.44 -5.36
C GLU A 2 -10.15 0.21 -5.29
N PHE A 3 -9.72 -0.81 -4.55
CA PHE A 3 -8.30 -1.17 -4.47
C PHE A 3 -7.70 -1.49 -5.85
N SER A 4 -8.49 -2.05 -6.76
CA SER A 4 -8.07 -2.29 -8.15
C SER A 4 -7.69 -1.00 -8.88
N ASP A 5 -8.42 0.10 -8.65
CA ASP A 5 -8.14 1.39 -9.29
C ASP A 5 -6.76 1.90 -8.86
N PHE A 6 -6.43 1.70 -7.59
CA PHE A 6 -5.12 2.03 -7.04
C PHE A 6 -3.99 1.21 -7.68
N ILE A 7 -4.16 -0.10 -7.84
CA ILE A 7 -3.19 -0.98 -8.51
C ILE A 7 -3.01 -0.60 -9.99
N MET A 8 -4.10 -0.24 -10.67
CA MET A 8 -4.08 0.14 -12.09
C MET A 8 -3.46 1.51 -12.36
N ALA A 9 -3.34 2.38 -11.35
CA ALA A 9 -2.68 3.69 -11.47
C ALA A 9 -1.15 3.61 -11.67
N GLY A 10 -0.60 2.40 -11.85
CA GLY A 10 0.81 2.05 -11.71
C GLY A 10 1.71 2.41 -12.88
N ASP A 11 2.17 3.67 -12.89
CA ASP A 11 3.53 3.99 -13.32
C ASP A 11 4.07 5.12 -12.43
N TYR A 12 4.88 4.75 -11.43
CA TYR A 12 5.54 5.70 -10.53
C TYR A 12 6.58 6.58 -11.24
N GLY A 13 7.14 6.07 -12.34
CA GLY A 13 8.12 6.76 -13.16
C GLY A 13 7.48 7.71 -14.17
N ALA A 14 6.20 7.53 -14.48
CA ALA A 14 5.48 8.39 -15.41
C ALA A 14 5.57 9.87 -14.98
N PRO A 15 5.84 10.78 -15.93
CA PRO A 15 5.86 12.20 -15.65
C PRO A 15 4.45 12.68 -15.25
N LEU A 16 4.39 13.51 -14.21
CA LEU A 16 3.18 14.16 -13.73
C LEU A 16 3.58 15.56 -13.23
N PHE A 17 2.92 16.61 -13.74
CA PHE A 17 3.22 18.01 -13.40
C PHE A 17 4.71 18.39 -13.57
N GLY A 18 5.37 17.88 -14.62
CA GLY A 18 6.77 18.20 -14.92
C GLY A 18 7.81 17.53 -14.01
N THR A 19 7.41 16.59 -13.15
CA THR A 19 8.31 15.74 -12.35
C THR A 19 7.82 14.28 -12.35
N THR A 20 8.48 13.40 -11.60
CA THR A 20 8.00 12.02 -11.44
C THR A 20 6.73 11.99 -10.60
N ARG A 21 5.83 11.04 -10.85
CA ARG A 21 4.63 10.83 -10.01
C ARG A 21 4.98 10.70 -8.51
N VAL A 22 6.08 10.02 -8.18
CA VAL A 22 6.62 9.93 -6.81
C VAL A 22 7.00 11.29 -6.23
N GLY A 23 7.52 12.20 -7.04
CA GLY A 23 7.85 13.57 -6.63
C GLY A 23 6.63 14.41 -6.25
N CYS A 24 5.48 14.12 -6.84
CA CYS A 24 4.24 14.89 -6.66
C CYS A 24 3.41 14.48 -5.43
N GLN A 25 3.60 13.29 -4.86
CA GLN A 25 2.66 12.73 -3.89
C GLN A 25 2.50 13.56 -2.61
N LEU A 26 3.60 14.00 -1.99
CA LEU A 26 3.54 14.86 -0.81
C LEU A 26 2.96 16.25 -1.15
N PRO A 27 3.44 16.97 -2.18
CA PRO A 27 2.80 18.21 -2.63
C PRO A 27 1.30 18.06 -2.90
N LEU A 28 0.87 16.97 -3.55
CA LEU A 28 -0.53 16.70 -3.83
C LEU A 28 -1.34 16.44 -2.57
N LEU A 29 -0.79 15.71 -1.59
CA LEU A 29 -1.43 15.52 -0.29
C LEU A 29 -1.73 16.86 0.38
N PHE A 30 -0.75 17.77 0.41
CA PHE A 30 -0.91 19.06 1.06
C PHE A 30 -1.85 19.99 0.29
N ALA A 31 -1.78 19.99 -1.04
CA ALA A 31 -2.70 20.72 -1.87
C ALA A 31 -4.15 20.23 -1.67
N ALA A 32 -4.36 18.91 -1.67
CA ALA A 32 -5.67 18.31 -1.41
C ALA A 32 -6.20 18.65 -0.02
N PHE A 33 -5.33 18.60 1.01
CA PHE A 33 -5.72 18.96 2.37
C PHE A 33 -6.16 20.42 2.48
N ARG A 34 -5.37 21.35 1.91
CA ARG A 34 -5.70 22.79 1.92
C ARG A 34 -6.95 23.12 1.10
N ALA A 35 -7.17 22.41 0.00
CA ALA A 35 -8.35 22.58 -0.85
C ALA A 35 -9.60 21.88 -0.29
N ASN A 36 -9.50 21.22 0.87
CA ASN A 36 -10.56 20.38 1.43
C ASN A 36 -11.08 19.31 0.44
N ALA A 37 -10.17 18.77 -0.38
CA ALA A 37 -10.48 17.72 -1.36
C ALA A 37 -10.51 16.34 -0.68
N ALA A 38 -11.47 16.15 0.23
CA ALA A 38 -11.56 14.99 1.12
C ALA A 38 -11.46 13.64 0.39
N VAL A 39 -12.07 13.53 -0.79
CA VAL A 39 -12.04 12.28 -1.61
C VAL A 39 -10.63 11.83 -2.01
N LEU A 40 -9.68 12.76 -2.15
CA LEU A 40 -8.31 12.42 -2.54
C LEU A 40 -7.44 12.03 -1.35
N LEU A 41 -7.83 12.47 -0.15
CA LEU A 41 -6.99 12.37 1.05
C LEU A 41 -6.62 10.93 1.42
N PRO A 42 -7.55 9.95 1.50
CA PRO A 42 -7.16 8.63 2.01
C PRO A 42 -6.12 7.95 1.10
N THR A 43 -6.27 8.06 -0.22
CA THR A 43 -5.29 7.52 -1.17
C THR A 43 -3.94 8.22 -1.06
N LEU A 44 -3.93 9.55 -0.97
CA LEU A 44 -2.69 10.33 -0.85
C LEU A 44 -1.98 10.06 0.48
N TYR A 45 -2.71 9.97 1.59
CA TYR A 45 -2.17 9.60 2.89
C TYR A 45 -1.59 8.18 2.89
N PHE A 46 -2.32 7.22 2.32
CA PHE A 46 -1.86 5.83 2.17
C PHE A 46 -0.52 5.79 1.43
N VAL A 47 -0.44 6.41 0.25
CA VAL A 47 0.78 6.39 -0.55
C VAL A 47 1.93 7.14 0.13
N CYS A 48 1.67 8.32 0.70
CA CYS A 48 2.69 9.09 1.39
C CYS A 48 3.23 8.41 2.66
N SER A 49 2.45 7.50 3.27
CA SER A 49 2.89 6.71 4.42
C SER A 49 4.06 5.77 4.10
N GLY A 50 4.22 5.42 2.82
CA GLY A 50 5.36 4.65 2.31
C GLY A 50 6.67 5.43 2.25
N PHE A 51 6.66 6.76 2.38
CA PHE A 51 7.90 7.55 2.39
C PHE A 51 8.68 7.43 3.68
N SER A 52 10.00 7.70 3.62
CA SER A 52 10.85 7.77 4.82
C SER A 52 10.44 8.94 5.70
N THR A 53 10.65 8.82 7.02
CA THR A 53 10.31 9.93 7.95
C THR A 53 11.07 11.19 7.60
N GLY A 54 12.36 11.08 7.27
CA GLY A 54 13.17 12.21 6.82
C GLY A 54 12.59 12.90 5.58
N ARG A 55 12.09 12.12 4.60
CA ARG A 55 11.44 12.70 3.42
C ARG A 55 10.15 13.44 3.80
N VAL A 56 9.31 12.86 4.65
CA VAL A 56 8.07 13.51 5.12
C VAL A 56 8.39 14.82 5.87
N LEU A 57 9.38 14.80 6.76
CA LEU A 57 9.77 15.98 7.55
C LEU A 57 10.46 17.07 6.73
N ASN A 58 11.27 16.71 5.72
CA ASN A 58 11.93 17.69 4.84
C ASN A 58 10.93 18.50 4.01
N PHE A 59 9.75 17.92 3.72
CA PHE A 59 8.65 18.65 3.09
C PHE A 59 7.83 19.49 4.10
N GLY A 60 8.02 19.26 5.41
CA GLY A 60 7.15 19.72 6.49
C GLY A 60 7.16 21.21 6.81
N ILE A 61 8.08 22.00 6.23
CA ILE A 61 8.25 23.42 6.62
C ILE A 61 6.99 24.25 6.33
N ASP A 62 6.28 23.96 5.25
CA ASP A 62 5.04 24.66 4.85
C ASP A 62 3.77 23.82 5.07
N VAL A 63 3.86 22.71 5.79
CA VAL A 63 2.76 21.74 5.90
C VAL A 63 1.84 22.10 7.05
N PRO A 64 0.50 22.12 6.86
CA PRO A 64 -0.43 22.25 7.96
C PRO A 64 -0.14 21.20 9.06
N PRO A 65 0.08 21.60 10.33
CA PRO A 65 0.45 20.68 11.39
C PRO A 65 -0.50 19.49 11.53
N ASP A 66 -1.80 19.71 11.34
CA ASP A 66 -2.82 18.66 11.39
C ASP A 66 -2.67 17.65 10.25
N CYS A 67 -2.35 18.11 9.04
CA CYS A 67 -2.12 17.22 7.92
C CYS A 67 -0.91 16.30 8.18
N LEU A 68 0.17 16.86 8.72
CA LEU A 68 1.36 16.08 9.06
C LEU A 68 1.08 15.11 10.22
N ARG A 69 0.36 15.56 11.25
CA ARG A 69 -0.06 14.73 12.38
C ARG A 69 -0.89 13.54 11.92
N THR A 70 -1.91 13.77 11.09
CA THR A 70 -2.74 12.70 10.51
C THR A 70 -1.91 11.70 9.71
N LEU A 71 -1.00 12.18 8.86
CA LEU A 71 -0.09 11.30 8.11
C LEU A 71 0.76 10.42 9.04
N LEU A 72 1.34 11.00 10.10
CA LEU A 72 2.22 10.28 11.01
C LEU A 72 1.47 9.24 11.85
N ILE A 73 0.28 9.58 12.35
CA ILE A 73 -0.57 8.66 13.12
C ILE A 73 -1.02 7.49 12.25
N GLY A 74 -1.64 7.77 11.09
CA GLY A 74 -2.12 6.71 10.22
C GLY A 74 -0.98 5.84 9.69
N ARG A 75 0.20 6.42 9.42
CA ARG A 75 1.40 5.65 9.07
C ARG A 75 1.83 4.66 10.16
N ASP A 76 1.71 5.03 11.43
CA ASP A 76 2.04 4.13 12.54
C ASP A 76 1.04 2.96 12.62
N MET A 77 -0.25 3.25 12.45
CA MET A 77 -1.31 2.23 12.36
C MET A 77 -1.06 1.27 11.18
N GLN A 78 -0.73 1.80 10.01
CA GLN A 78 -0.42 1.02 8.81
C GLN A 78 0.80 0.11 9.03
N ARG A 79 1.86 0.63 9.66
CA ARG A 79 3.06 -0.15 10.01
C ARG A 79 2.74 -1.32 10.93
N HIS A 80 1.87 -1.11 11.92
CA HIS A 80 1.40 -2.18 12.78
C HIS A 80 0.71 -3.28 11.96
N CYS A 81 -0.19 -2.89 11.05
CA CYS A 81 -0.84 -3.84 10.14
C CYS A 81 0.19 -4.60 9.27
N PHE A 82 1.23 -3.95 8.73
CA PHE A 82 2.24 -4.66 7.95
C PHE A 82 3.08 -5.66 8.76
N ILE A 83 3.36 -5.38 10.03
CA ILE A 83 4.03 -6.33 10.92
C ILE A 83 3.16 -7.58 11.13
N MET A 84 1.85 -7.36 11.33
CA MET A 84 0.88 -8.46 11.43
C MET A 84 0.81 -9.28 10.14
N LEU A 85 0.84 -8.63 8.98
CA LEU A 85 0.88 -9.30 7.69
C LEU A 85 2.16 -10.11 7.48
N ALA A 86 3.34 -9.57 7.81
CA ALA A 86 4.59 -10.31 7.69
C ALA A 86 4.53 -11.62 8.51
N THR A 87 3.96 -11.55 9.72
CA THR A 87 3.74 -12.71 10.59
C THR A 87 2.70 -13.68 10.00
N TYR A 88 1.59 -13.13 9.47
CA TYR A 88 0.54 -13.90 8.81
C TYR A 88 1.05 -14.67 7.59
N LEU A 89 1.85 -14.02 6.74
CA LEU A 89 2.43 -14.62 5.53
C LEU A 89 3.30 -15.82 5.89
N VAL A 90 4.09 -15.77 6.95
CA VAL A 90 4.86 -16.93 7.42
C VAL A 90 3.94 -18.14 7.68
N GLY A 91 2.80 -17.93 8.33
CA GLY A 91 1.78 -18.96 8.53
C GLY A 91 1.22 -19.49 7.21
N ARG A 92 0.95 -18.60 6.25
CA ARG A 92 0.45 -18.98 4.92
C ARG A 92 1.47 -19.73 4.08
N LEU A 93 2.74 -19.38 4.14
CA LEU A 93 3.84 -20.10 3.47
C LEU A 93 3.93 -21.54 3.99
N ARG A 94 3.88 -21.73 5.31
CA ARG A 94 3.85 -23.07 5.94
C ARG A 94 2.62 -23.87 5.51
N ARG A 95 1.46 -23.23 5.41
CA ARG A 95 0.24 -23.88 4.91
C ARG A 95 0.38 -24.31 3.45
N GLY A 96 0.90 -23.43 2.59
CA GLY A 96 1.13 -23.75 1.17
C GLY A 96 2.10 -24.91 0.97
N LEU A 97 3.14 -25.00 1.83
CA LEU A 97 4.05 -26.14 1.85
C LEU A 97 3.32 -27.45 2.21
N ARG A 98 2.50 -27.45 3.27
CA ARG A 98 1.71 -28.64 3.67
C ARG A 98 0.67 -29.05 2.63
N GLN A 99 0.17 -28.09 1.86
CA GLN A 99 -0.81 -28.33 0.79
C GLN A 99 -0.16 -28.81 -0.52
N GLY A 100 1.17 -28.89 -0.60
CA GLY A 100 1.84 -29.33 -1.83
C GLY A 100 1.64 -28.37 -3.00
N ILE A 101 1.48 -27.06 -2.75
CA ILE A 101 1.29 -26.05 -3.81
C ILE A 101 2.47 -26.02 -4.79
N CYS A 102 3.65 -26.38 -4.32
CA CYS A 102 4.85 -26.47 -5.15
C CYS A 102 5.04 -27.91 -5.63
N SER A 103 5.10 -28.11 -6.94
CA SER A 103 5.40 -29.41 -7.56
C SER A 103 6.90 -29.68 -7.70
N GLU A 104 7.75 -28.70 -7.35
CA GLU A 104 9.21 -28.84 -7.41
C GLU A 104 9.72 -29.80 -6.34
N GLU A 105 10.75 -30.58 -6.67
CA GLU A 105 11.44 -31.49 -5.74
C GLU A 105 11.97 -30.76 -4.48
N ASN A 106 12.38 -29.49 -4.67
CA ASN A 106 12.74 -28.57 -3.60
C ASN A 106 11.72 -27.42 -3.51
N PRO A 107 10.68 -27.52 -2.66
CA PRO A 107 9.60 -26.56 -2.64
C PRO A 107 10.06 -25.12 -2.37
N CYS A 108 9.65 -24.17 -3.22
CA CYS A 108 10.07 -22.76 -3.12
C CYS A 108 9.78 -22.14 -1.75
N LEU A 109 8.70 -22.60 -1.10
CA LEU A 109 8.22 -22.08 0.18
C LEU A 109 8.99 -22.63 1.40
N LYS A 110 9.81 -23.68 1.23
CA LYS A 110 10.52 -24.36 2.32
C LYS A 110 11.66 -23.51 2.92
N PHE A 111 12.34 -22.70 2.10
CA PHE A 111 13.61 -22.06 2.45
C PHE A 111 13.54 -20.55 2.71
N LYS A 112 12.36 -19.92 2.62
CA LYS A 112 12.24 -18.47 2.47
C LYS A 112 11.52 -17.78 3.64
N LEU A 113 11.63 -18.33 4.85
CA LEU A 113 11.03 -17.70 6.04
C LEU A 113 11.70 -16.39 6.46
N HIS A 114 12.89 -16.07 5.94
CA HIS A 114 13.52 -14.76 6.11
C HIS A 114 12.98 -13.78 5.07
N LEU A 115 11.69 -13.44 5.19
CA LEU A 115 11.10 -12.34 4.46
C LEU A 115 11.94 -11.09 4.75
N LYS A 116 12.40 -10.40 3.70
CA LYS A 116 13.01 -9.08 3.82
C LYS A 116 11.92 -8.09 4.26
N SER A 117 11.59 -8.08 5.55
CA SER A 117 10.45 -7.36 6.12
C SER A 117 10.46 -5.87 5.73
N GLY A 118 11.63 -5.23 5.70
CA GLY A 118 11.76 -3.85 5.22
C GLY A 118 11.39 -3.65 3.75
N VAL A 119 11.79 -4.58 2.87
CA VAL A 119 11.44 -4.54 1.43
C VAL A 119 9.96 -4.79 1.24
N LEU A 120 9.41 -5.76 1.98
CA LEU A 120 8.00 -6.09 1.97
C LEU A 120 7.14 -4.89 2.40
N ILE A 121 7.49 -4.21 3.49
CA ILE A 121 6.80 -2.99 3.95
C ILE A 121 6.82 -1.91 2.88
N SER A 122 7.96 -1.67 2.22
CA SER A 122 8.04 -0.66 1.16
C SER A 122 7.20 -1.02 -0.06
N MET A 123 7.16 -2.31 -0.44
CA MET A 123 6.42 -2.77 -1.62
C MET A 123 4.90 -2.77 -1.41
N PHE A 124 4.41 -2.77 -0.18
CA PHE A 124 2.97 -2.73 0.09
C PHE A 124 2.27 -1.46 -0.36
N PHE A 125 2.99 -0.34 -0.28
CA PHE A 125 2.53 0.96 -0.78
C PHE A 125 2.66 1.09 -2.29
N SER A 126 3.25 0.10 -2.97
CA SER A 126 3.40 0.11 -4.42
C SER A 126 2.08 -0.25 -5.11
N THR A 127 1.85 0.23 -6.32
CA THR A 127 0.77 -0.22 -7.21
C THR A 127 1.03 -1.61 -7.83
N GLN A 128 2.04 -2.37 -7.40
CA GLN A 128 2.31 -3.69 -7.98
C GLN A 128 1.30 -4.73 -7.50
N SER A 129 1.04 -5.76 -8.32
CA SER A 129 0.23 -6.91 -7.89
C SER A 129 0.95 -7.73 -6.81
N GLY A 130 0.19 -8.46 -6.00
CA GLY A 130 0.75 -9.33 -4.97
C GLY A 130 1.67 -10.40 -5.55
N PHE A 131 1.42 -10.87 -6.78
CA PHE A 131 2.32 -11.79 -7.49
C PHE A 131 3.70 -11.18 -7.75
N ALA A 132 3.75 -9.93 -8.24
CA ALA A 132 5.01 -9.22 -8.48
C ALA A 132 5.76 -8.97 -7.16
N ILE A 133 5.03 -8.62 -6.09
CA ILE A 133 5.61 -8.49 -4.74
C ILE A 133 6.18 -9.84 -4.30
N ALA A 134 5.41 -10.94 -4.43
CA ALA A 134 5.84 -12.29 -4.05
C ALA A 134 7.14 -12.72 -4.75
N ARG A 135 7.27 -12.46 -6.06
CA ARG A 135 8.52 -12.74 -6.82
C ARG A 135 9.71 -11.92 -6.35
N SER A 136 9.46 -10.68 -5.92
CA SER A 136 10.50 -9.76 -5.45
C SER A 136 11.01 -10.10 -4.05
N ILE A 137 10.15 -10.64 -3.18
CA ILE A 137 10.51 -11.01 -1.81
C ILE A 137 10.94 -12.48 -1.68
N ILE A 138 10.49 -13.37 -2.57
CA ILE A 138 10.84 -14.79 -2.59
C ILE A 138 11.47 -15.12 -3.95
N THR A 139 12.80 -15.16 -4.03
CA THR A 139 13.52 -15.47 -5.28
C THR A 139 14.52 -16.61 -5.09
N PRO A 140 14.43 -17.72 -5.83
CA PRO A 140 13.46 -18.04 -6.89
C PRO A 140 12.09 -18.50 -6.34
N ILE A 141 11.01 -18.29 -7.09
CA ILE A 141 9.67 -18.80 -6.80
C ILE A 141 9.04 -19.28 -8.12
N CYS A 142 8.40 -20.45 -8.11
CA CYS A 142 7.63 -20.92 -9.26
C CYS A 142 6.28 -20.18 -9.34
N ASP A 143 5.64 -20.19 -10.51
CA ASP A 143 4.42 -19.42 -10.73
C ASP A 143 3.27 -19.85 -9.80
N ALA A 144 3.10 -21.15 -9.55
CA ALA A 144 2.07 -21.66 -8.62
C ALA A 144 2.25 -21.09 -7.21
N CYS A 145 3.47 -21.11 -6.69
CA CYS A 145 3.79 -20.52 -5.39
C CYS A 145 3.66 -19.00 -5.41
N GLY A 146 4.08 -18.35 -6.50
CA GLY A 146 3.96 -16.90 -6.69
C GLY A 146 2.50 -16.45 -6.64
N HIS A 147 1.60 -17.15 -7.34
CA HIS A 147 0.17 -16.86 -7.33
C HIS A 147 -0.44 -17.12 -5.96
N TYR A 148 -0.10 -18.24 -5.32
CA TYR A 148 -0.60 -18.53 -3.97
C TYR A 148 -0.21 -17.43 -2.97
N VAL A 149 1.07 -17.05 -2.91
CA VAL A 149 1.55 -16.01 -1.99
C VAL A 149 1.00 -14.64 -2.39
N GLY A 150 0.99 -14.34 -3.68
CA GLY A 150 0.49 -13.07 -4.20
C GLY A 150 -1.00 -12.84 -3.90
N ASN A 151 -1.82 -13.88 -4.03
CA ASN A 151 -3.23 -13.81 -3.67
C ASN A 151 -3.43 -13.53 -2.17
N GLU A 152 -2.57 -14.05 -1.30
CA GLU A 152 -2.64 -13.75 0.13
C GLU A 152 -2.17 -12.33 0.45
N ILE A 153 -1.16 -11.83 -0.26
CA ILE A 153 -0.73 -10.43 -0.20
C ILE A 153 -1.88 -9.50 -0.62
N ASP A 154 -2.51 -9.74 -1.77
CA ASP A 154 -3.56 -8.86 -2.30
C ASP A 154 -4.85 -8.89 -1.46
N LYS A 155 -5.24 -10.06 -0.93
CA LYS A 155 -6.36 -10.14 0.03
C LYS A 155 -6.15 -9.24 1.23
N TRP A 156 -4.94 -9.25 1.77
CA TRP A 156 -4.62 -8.49 2.97
C TRP A 156 -4.51 -7.00 2.67
N ARG A 157 -3.91 -6.63 1.53
CA ARG A 157 -3.87 -5.24 1.08
C ARG A 157 -5.25 -4.68 0.80
N LYS A 158 -6.16 -5.49 0.24
CA LYS A 158 -7.56 -5.11 0.08
C LYS A 158 -8.22 -4.86 1.44
N ALA A 159 -8.00 -5.73 2.43
CA ALA A 159 -8.52 -5.52 3.77
C ALA A 159 -7.98 -4.22 4.41
N MET A 160 -6.68 -3.95 4.28
CA MET A 160 -6.10 -2.68 4.72
C MET A 160 -6.69 -1.49 3.98
N TRP A 161 -6.92 -1.62 2.67
CA TRP A 161 -7.46 -0.55 1.84
C TRP A 161 -8.83 -0.09 2.33
N GLU A 162 -9.70 -1.02 2.74
CA GLU A 162 -11.00 -0.67 3.34
C GLU A 162 -10.84 0.13 4.64
N ASP A 163 -9.79 -0.14 5.41
CA ASP A 163 -9.49 0.52 6.68
C ASP A 163 -8.76 1.85 6.54
N VAL A 164 -8.22 2.17 5.35
CA VAL A 164 -7.42 3.39 5.11
C VAL A 164 -8.11 4.66 5.61
N PRO A 165 -9.38 4.96 5.25
CA PRO A 165 -10.00 6.21 5.72
C PRO A 165 -10.06 6.29 7.24
N ARG A 166 -10.41 5.18 7.90
CA ARG A 166 -10.45 5.08 9.37
C ARG A 166 -9.08 5.31 9.99
N ASP A 167 -8.02 4.70 9.44
CA ASP A 167 -6.65 4.85 9.91
C ASP A 167 -6.15 6.31 9.85
N PHE A 168 -6.71 7.12 8.94
CA PHE A 168 -6.41 8.55 8.80
C PHE A 168 -7.50 9.47 9.36
N ASN A 169 -8.47 8.94 10.10
CA ASN A 169 -9.60 9.70 10.67
C ASN A 169 -10.37 10.52 9.60
N LEU A 170 -10.65 9.88 8.47
CA LEU A 170 -11.39 10.43 7.33
C LEU A 170 -12.75 9.72 7.17
N PRO A 171 -13.71 10.33 6.46
CA PRO A 171 -14.98 9.67 6.12
C PRO A 171 -14.76 8.37 5.34
N GLU A 172 -15.65 7.40 5.53
CA GLU A 172 -15.58 6.11 4.85
C GLU A 172 -15.65 6.26 3.32
N TRP A 173 -15.16 5.24 2.60
CA TRP A 173 -15.14 5.25 1.14
C TRP A 173 -16.51 5.44 0.49
N SER A 174 -17.59 4.97 1.13
CA SER A 174 -18.97 5.20 0.70
C SER A 174 -19.29 6.69 0.63
N ILE A 175 -19.08 7.41 1.73
CA ILE A 175 -19.32 8.86 1.85
C ILE A 175 -18.47 9.62 0.84
N LEU A 176 -17.18 9.33 0.76
CA LEU A 176 -16.26 10.01 -0.17
C LEU A 176 -16.62 9.79 -1.65
N ARG A 177 -17.21 8.63 -1.99
CA ARG A 177 -17.71 8.36 -3.35
C ARG A 177 -18.95 9.21 -3.66
N GLU A 178 -19.86 9.35 -2.71
CA GLU A 178 -21.05 10.18 -2.87
C GLU A 178 -20.68 11.66 -3.08
N GLU A 179 -19.73 12.17 -2.30
CA GLU A 179 -19.19 13.53 -2.46
C GLU A 179 -18.60 13.76 -3.86
N LEU A 180 -17.82 12.80 -4.37
CA LEU A 180 -17.24 12.90 -5.72
C LEU A 180 -18.31 12.91 -6.82
N VAL A 181 -19.34 12.07 -6.67
CA VAL A 181 -20.46 12.04 -7.62
C VAL A 181 -21.22 13.37 -7.59
N ALA A 182 -21.40 13.98 -6.42
CA ALA A 182 -22.02 15.30 -6.30
C ALA A 182 -21.20 16.38 -7.02
N LEU A 183 -19.88 16.41 -6.81
CA LEU A 183 -18.97 17.39 -7.43
C LEU A 183 -18.84 17.25 -8.95
N THR A 184 -19.08 16.06 -9.51
CA THR A 184 -18.98 15.82 -10.96
C THR A 184 -20.28 16.05 -11.70
N ARG A 185 -21.40 16.25 -10.99
CA ARG A 185 -22.73 16.52 -11.55
C ARG A 185 -23.11 18.00 -11.53
N SER A 186 -22.38 18.83 -10.78
CA SER A 186 -22.49 20.29 -10.73
C SER A 186 -21.69 20.95 -11.84
#